data_AF-H1SE09-F1
#
_entry.id   AF-H1SE09-F1
#
_cell.length_a   1.000
_cell.length_b   1.000
_cell.length_c   1.000
_cell.angle_alpha   90.00
_cell.angle_beta   90.00
_cell.angle_gamma   90.00
#
_symmetry.space_group_name_H-M   'P 1'
#
loop_
_entity.id
_entity.type
_entity.pdbx_description
1 polymer ?
#
loop_
_entity_poly.entity_id
_entity_poly.type
_entity_poly.pdbx_seq_one_letter_code
_entity_poly.pdbx_strand_id
1 'polypeptide(L)' 'MMQELNREANTLGSKSAAKELADAAMELKLLIEQMREQIQNLE' A
#
# COMPACT_ATOMS: atom_id res chain seq x y z
N MET A 1 6.00 10.81 -2.19
CA MET A 1 6.27 9.42 -2.61
C MET A 1 5.33 8.42 -1.95
N MET A 2 5.30 8.30 -0.61
CA MET A 2 4.40 7.34 0.08
C MET A 2 2.91 7.55 -0.21
N GLN A 3 2.47 8.80 -0.36
CA GLN A 3 1.08 9.08 -0.74
C GLN A 3 0.72 8.60 -2.15
N GLU A 4 1.65 8.70 -3.11
CA GLU A 4 1.42 8.22 -4.48
C GLU A 4 1.40 6.68 -4.52
N LEU A 5 2.33 6.03 -3.80
CA LEU A 5 2.34 4.56 -3.65
C LEU A 5 1.04 4.04 -3.02
N ASN A 6 0.53 4.71 -1.99
CA ASN A 6 -0.76 4.37 -1.38
C ASN A 6 -1.93 4.53 -2.38
N ARG A 7 -1.88 5.56 -3.23
CA ARG A 7 -2.90 5.80 -4.25
C ARG A 7 -2.87 4.72 -5.34
N GLU A 8 -1.69 4.29 -5.76
CA GLU A 8 -1.52 3.18 -6.70
C GLU A 8 -2.02 1.85 -6.11
N ALA A 9 -1.68 1.55 -4.85
CA ALA A 9 -2.16 0.35 -4.17
C ALA A 9 -3.69 0.31 -4.04
N ASN A 10 -4.33 1.46 -3.75
CA ASN A 10 -5.80 1.55 -3.75
C ASN A 10 -6.40 1.34 -5.15
N THR A 11 -5.73 1.84 -6.20
CA THR A 11 -6.19 1.63 -7.59
C THR A 11 -6.09 0.17 -7.99
N LEU A 12 -5.02 -0.52 -7.58
CA LEU A 12 -4.82 -1.95 -7.81
C LEU A 12 -5.92 -2.80 -7.14
N GLY A 13 -6.22 -2.50 -5.86
CA GLY A 13 -7.23 -3.25 -5.09
C GLY A 13 -8.68 -2.96 -5.50
N SER A 14 -9.03 -1.70 -5.79
CA SER A 14 -10.42 -1.27 -6.03
C SER A 14 -11.06 -1.78 -7.33
N LYS A 15 -10.24 -2.26 -8.27
CA LYS A 15 -10.69 -2.84 -9.56
C LYS A 15 -10.34 -4.32 -9.68
N SER A 16 -9.92 -4.95 -8.59
CA SER A 16 -9.46 -6.33 -8.62
C SER A 16 -10.64 -7.30 -8.76
N ALA A 17 -10.64 -8.10 -9.83
CA ALA A 17 -11.61 -9.18 -10.02
C ALA A 17 -11.24 -10.45 -9.25
N ALA A 18 -9.98 -10.56 -8.81
CA ALA A 18 -9.44 -11.70 -8.09
C ALA A 18 -9.21 -11.35 -6.62
N LYS A 19 -9.66 -12.24 -5.71
CA LYS A 19 -9.48 -12.08 -4.26
C LYS A 19 -8.02 -11.95 -3.88
N GLU A 20 -7.17 -12.79 -4.46
CA GLU A 20 -5.72 -12.81 -4.20
C GLU A 20 -5.06 -11.46 -4.49
N LEU A 21 -5.50 -10.77 -5.54
CA LEU A 21 -4.98 -9.45 -5.91
C LEU A 21 -5.53 -8.34 -5.00
N ALA A 22 -6.75 -8.48 -4.47
CA ALA A 22 -7.26 -7.57 -3.44
C ALA A 22 -6.50 -7.75 -2.11
N ASP A 23 -6.21 -8.99 -1.72
CA ASP A 23 -5.43 -9.34 -0.53
C ASP A 23 -4.00 -8.79 -0.65
N ALA A 24 -3.34 -9.00 -1.81
CA ALA A 24 -2.02 -8.44 -2.08
C ALA A 24 -1.99 -6.89 -2.03
N ALA A 25 -3.05 -6.23 -2.50
CA ALA A 25 -3.15 -4.76 -2.42
C ALA A 25 -3.28 -4.27 -0.96
N MET A 26 -3.96 -5.03 -0.09
CA MET A 26 -4.02 -4.71 1.34
C MET A 26 -2.67 -4.90 2.02
N GLU A 27 -1.95 -5.97 1.70
CA GLU A 27 -0.61 -6.23 2.23
C GLU A 27 0.39 -5.14 1.78
N LEU A 28 0.32 -4.72 0.52
CA LEU A 28 1.12 -3.61 0.01
C LEU A 28 0.87 -2.30 0.77
N LYS A 29 -0.40 -1.99 1.10
CA LYS A 29 -0.74 -0.80 1.90
C LYS A 29 -0.13 -0.86 3.29
N LEU A 30 -0.12 -2.04 3.93
CA LEU A 30 0.51 -2.22 5.24
C LEU A 30 2.02 -1.95 5.17
N LEU A 31 2.70 -2.47 4.14
CA LEU A 31 4.13 -2.24 3.93
C LEU A 31 4.45 -0.77 3.70
N ILE A 32 3.61 -0.05 2.93
CA ILE A 32 3.80 1.40 2.68
C ILE A 32 3.70 2.21 3.99
N GLU A 33 2.73 1.89 4.85
CA GLU A 33 2.63 2.57 6.15
C GLU A 33 3.81 2.23 7.08
N GLN A 34 4.28 0.98 7.09
CA GLN A 34 5.49 0.62 7.83
C GLN A 34 6.72 1.37 7.34
N MET A 35 6.92 1.49 6.03
CA MET A 35 8.02 2.27 5.46
C MET A 35 7.92 3.74 5.83
N ARG A 36 6.71 4.30 5.85
CA ARG A 36 6.47 5.69 6.28
C ARG A 36 6.84 5.88 7.74
N GLU A 37 6.41 4.98 8.63
CA GLU A 37 6.74 5.04 10.05
C GLU A 37 8.25 4.90 10.29
N GLN A 38 8.92 4.00 9.56
CA GLN A 38 10.38 3.84 9.63
C GLN A 38 11.14 5.12 9.26
N ILE A 39 10.71 5.82 8.20
CA ILE A 39 11.33 7.09 7.80
C ILE A 39 11.15 8.14 8.90
N GLN A 40 9.94 8.26 9.45
CA GLN A 40 9.65 9.22 10.52
C GLN A 40 10.46 8.96 11.80
N ASN A 41 10.75 7.69 12.11
CA ASN A 41 11.57 7.33 13.28
C ASN A 41 13.07 7.63 13.11
N LEU A 42 13.53 7.89 11.88
CA LEU A 42 14.93 8.22 11.56
C LEU A 42 15.18 9.74 11.41
N GLU A 43 14.12 10.55 11.38
CA GLU A 43 14.15 12.02 11.39
C GLU A 43 14.22 12.56 12.82
#